data_AF-A0AAD6L3F7-F1
#
_entry.id   AF-A0AAD6L3F7-F1
#
_cell.length_a   1.000
_cell.length_b   1.000
_cell.length_c   1.000
_cell.angle_alpha   90.00
_cell.angle_beta   90.00
_cell.angle_gamma   90.00
#
_symmetry.space_group_name_H-M   'P 1'
#
loop_
_entity.id
_entity.type
_entity.pdbx_description
1 polymer ?
#
loop_
_entity_poly.entity_id
_entity_poly.type
_entity_poly.pdbx_seq_one_letter_code
_entity_poly.pdbx_strand_id
1 'polypeptide(L)' 'MDCEMPIMNGFEATRLIRMEEEQYGGVHVPIIALTAHAMPEQTSKVYDAGMDFHLTKPLEEKKMLEVILSIVNE' A
#
# COMPACT_ATOMS: atom_id res chain seq x y z
N MET A 1 3.54 0.48 -3.16
CA MET A 1 2.73 -0.13 -4.23
C MET A 1 2.06 0.97 -5.03
N ASP A 2 2.34 1.06 -6.33
CA ASP A 2 1.60 1.96 -7.21
C ASP A 2 0.21 1.36 -7.49
N CYS A 3 -0.85 2.12 -7.21
CA CYS A 3 -2.22 1.65 -7.42
C CYS A 3 -2.58 1.56 -8.91
N GLU A 4 -1.95 2.38 -9.76
CA GLU A 4 -2.24 2.44 -11.20
C GLU A 4 -1.06 1.87 -12.00
N MET A 5 -1.13 0.57 -12.26
CA MET A 5 -0.13 -0.16 -13.03
C MET A 5 -0.77 -0.88 -14.22
N PRO A 6 -0.06 -1.03 -15.35
CA PRO A 6 -0.54 -1.82 -16.48
C PRO A 6 -0.59 -3.32 -16.13
N ILE A 7 -1.44 -4.07 -16.85
CA ILE A 7 -1.64 -5.53 -16.72
C ILE A 7 -2.35 -5.93 -15.41
N MET A 8 -1.77 -5.59 -14.26
CA MET A 8 -2.31 -5.85 -12.93
C MET A 8 -2.16 -4.60 -12.06
N ASN A 9 -3.26 -4.12 -11.50
CA ASN A 9 -3.23 -2.92 -10.67
C ASN A 9 -2.71 -3.23 -9.25
N GLY A 10 -2.29 -2.20 -8.52
CA GLY A 10 -1.73 -2.36 -7.18
C GLY A 10 -2.69 -2.98 -6.17
N PHE A 11 -4.00 -2.77 -6.31
CA PHE A 11 -5.00 -3.35 -5.42
C PHE A 11 -5.09 -4.87 -5.59
N GLU A 12 -5.10 -5.36 -6.83
CA GLU A 12 -5.07 -6.78 -7.13
C GLU A 12 -3.76 -7.42 -6.68
N ALA A 13 -2.62 -6.77 -6.96
CA ALA A 13 -1.31 -7.23 -6.53
C ALA A 13 -1.23 -7.35 -5.00
N THR A 14 -1.72 -6.36 -4.25
CA THR A 14 -1.77 -6.42 -2.77
C THR A 14 -2.62 -7.57 -2.28
N ARG A 15 -3.80 -7.83 -2.86
CA ARG A 15 -4.63 -8.97 -2.45
C ARG A 15 -3.92 -10.30 -2.66
N LEU A 16 -3.21 -10.46 -3.78
CA LEU A 16 -2.42 -11.67 -4.05
C LEU A 16 -1.28 -11.83 -3.03
N ILE A 17 -0.58 -10.73 -2.69
CA ILE A 17 0.44 -10.75 -1.64
C ILE A 17 -0.16 -11.20 -0.31
N ARG A 18 -1.32 -10.65 0.11
CA ARG A 18 -1.98 -11.08 1.37
C ARG A 18 -2.37 -12.55 1.37
N MET A 19 -2.88 -13.07 0.25
CA MET A 19 -3.17 -14.49 0.10
C MET A 19 -1.91 -15.36 0.22
N GLU A 20 -0.80 -14.87 -0.32
CA GLU A 20 0.49 -15.56 -0.26
C GLU A 20 1.06 -15.55 1.18
N GLU A 21 0.96 -14.41 1.87
CA GLU A 21 1.35 -14.27 3.28
C GLU A 21 0.63 -15.26 4.20
N GLU A 22 -0.69 -15.47 4.01
CA GLU A 22 -1.45 -16.49 4.73
C GLU A 22 -0.89 -17.91 4.50
N GLN A 23 -0.42 -18.21 3.29
CA GLN A 23 0.14 -19.51 2.95
C GLN A 23 1.54 -19.73 3.56
N TYR A 24 2.34 -18.67 3.72
CA TYR A 24 3.69 -18.72 4.26
C TYR A 24 3.80 -18.44 5.77
N GLY A 25 2.71 -18.68 6.52
CA GLY A 25 2.73 -18.60 7.98
C GLY A 25 2.34 -17.24 8.54
N GLY A 26 1.61 -16.42 7.77
CA GLY A 26 1.04 -15.15 8.23
C GLY A 26 2.07 -14.04 8.41
N VAL A 27 3.18 -14.08 7.68
CA VAL A 27 4.14 -12.97 7.68
C VAL A 27 3.48 -11.76 7.05
N HIS A 28 3.37 -10.65 7.77
CA HIS A 28 2.76 -9.42 7.25
C HIS A 28 3.84 -8.46 6.75
N VAL A 29 3.92 -8.25 5.44
CA VAL A 29 4.82 -7.27 4.83
C VAL A 29 4.10 -5.91 4.74
N PRO A 30 4.67 -4.82 5.29
CA PRO A 30 4.07 -3.50 5.17
C PRO A 30 3.98 -3.01 3.72
N ILE A 31 2.79 -2.61 3.27
CA ILE A 31 2.52 -2.10 1.93
C ILE A 31 2.01 -0.66 2.01
N ILE A 32 2.82 0.28 1.52
CA ILE A 32 2.46 1.68 1.37
C ILE A 32 1.85 1.91 -0.02
N ALA A 33 0.57 2.29 -0.09
CA ALA A 33 -0.12 2.63 -1.32
C ALA A 33 0.36 3.97 -1.89
N LEU A 34 0.43 4.07 -3.22
CA LEU A 34 0.75 5.29 -3.94
C LEU A 34 -0.34 5.57 -4.97
N THR A 35 -1.20 6.56 -4.71
CA THR A 35 -2.32 6.94 -5.59
C THR A 35 -2.07 8.28 -6.29
N ALA A 36 -2.75 8.53 -7.41
CA ALA A 36 -2.69 9.83 -8.08
C ALA A 36 -3.36 10.96 -7.27
N HIS A 37 -4.42 10.65 -6.51
CA HIS A 37 -5.19 11.62 -5.73
C HIS A 37 -5.58 11.05 -4.35
N ALA A 38 -5.87 11.94 -3.39
CA ALA A 38 -6.34 11.60 -2.04
C ALA A 38 -7.87 11.69 -1.94
N MET A 39 -8.61 11.13 -2.90
CA MET A 39 -10.07 11.11 -2.78
C MET A 39 -10.48 10.08 -1.71
N PRO A 40 -11.47 10.38 -0.84
CA PRO A 40 -11.88 9.47 0.23
C PRO A 40 -12.24 8.05 -0.25
N GLU A 41 -12.83 7.95 -1.44
CA GLU A 41 -13.18 6.66 -2.05
C GLU A 41 -11.94 5.84 -2.44
N GLN A 42 -10.84 6.49 -2.82
CA GLN A 42 -9.57 5.80 -3.10
C GLN A 42 -8.91 5.32 -1.82
N THR A 43 -9.01 6.10 -0.75
CA THR A 43 -8.50 5.72 0.58
C THR A 43 -9.20 4.47 1.11
N SER A 44 -10.52 4.34 0.97
CA SER A 44 -11.23 3.09 1.33
C SER A 44 -10.68 1.91 0.53
N LYS A 45 -10.58 2.05 -0.80
CA LYS A 45 -10.09 0.97 -1.69
C LYS A 45 -8.67 0.49 -1.35
N VAL A 46 -7.81 1.40 -0.85
CA VAL A 46 -6.46 1.09 -0.38
C VAL A 46 -6.50 0.14 0.81
N TYR A 47 -7.26 0.48 1.85
CA TYR A 47 -7.38 -0.35 3.05
C TYR A 47 -8.17 -1.64 2.80
N ASP A 48 -9.23 -1.58 1.97
CA ASP A 48 -10.02 -2.74 1.57
C ASP A 48 -9.21 -3.75 0.74
N ALA A 49 -8.12 -3.32 0.09
CA ALA A 49 -7.19 -4.21 -0.59
C ALA A 49 -6.15 -4.83 0.36
N GLY A 50 -6.08 -4.39 1.61
CA GLY A 50 -5.13 -4.85 2.62
C GLY A 50 -3.81 -4.07 2.67
N MET A 51 -3.77 -2.84 2.14
CA MET A 51 -2.59 -1.96 2.27
C MET A 51 -2.60 -1.25 3.63
N ASP A 52 -1.41 -0.92 4.15
CA ASP A 52 -1.24 -0.43 5.53
C ASP A 52 -1.17 1.10 5.61
N PHE A 53 -0.58 1.72 4.59
CA PHE A 53 -0.35 3.16 4.54
C PHE A 53 -0.74 3.72 3.18
N HIS A 54 -0.94 5.03 3.12
CA HIS A 54 -1.34 5.73 1.91
C HIS A 54 -0.51 6.99 1.70
N LEU A 55 0.07 7.12 0.50
CA LEU A 55 0.75 8.31 0.00
C LEU A 55 0.17 8.69 -1.36
N THR A 56 0.32 9.96 -1.74
CA THR A 56 -0.15 10.48 -3.03
C THR A 56 1.01 10.89 -3.93
N LYS A 57 0.76 10.90 -5.24
CA LYS A 57 1.65 11.46 -6.25
C LYS A 57 1.36 12.97 -6.42
N PRO A 58 2.38 13.82 -6.63
CA PRO A 58 3.81 13.49 -6.62
C PRO A 58 4.29 13.13 -5.20
N LEU A 59 5.19 12.14 -5.12
CA LEU A 59 5.66 11.63 -3.84
C LEU A 59 6.53 12.67 -3.12
N GLU A 60 6.10 13.11 -1.94
CA GLU A 60 6.88 13.99 -1.08
C GLU A 60 7.86 13.17 -0.24
N GLU A 61 9.16 13.41 -0.43
CA GLU A 61 10.24 12.68 0.27
C GLU A 61 10.07 12.69 1.79
N LYS A 62 9.71 13.85 2.37
CA LYS A 62 9.47 13.97 3.81
C LYS A 62 8.38 13.03 4.30
N LYS A 63 7.22 12.99 3.63
CA LYS A 63 6.10 12.12 4.01
C LYS A 63 6.45 10.64 3.84
N MET A 64 7.17 10.30 2.77
CA MET A 64 7.67 8.95 2.56
C MET A 64 8.57 8.50 3.71
N LEU A 65 9.55 9.33 4.10
CA LEU A 65 10.45 9.04 5.20
C LEU A 65 9.70 8.91 6.53
N GLU A 66 8.71 9.77 6.80
CA GLU A 66 7.87 9.67 8.00
C GLU A 66 7.16 8.31 8.10
N VAL A 67 6.56 7.82 7.01
CA VAL A 67 5.90 6.51 6.99
C VAL A 67 6.89 5.35 7.09
N ILE A 68 8.04 5.43 6.41
CA ILE A 68 9.06 4.37 6.52
C ILE A 68 9.58 4.28 7.97
N LEU A 69 9.84 5.43 8.60
CA LEU A 69 10.29 5.47 9.99
C LEU A 69 9.22 5.00 10.96
N SER A 70 7.93 5.21 10.70
CA SER A 70 6.88 4.64 11.57
C SER A 70 6.88 3.11 11.52
N ILE A 71 7.12 2.52 10.34
CA ILE A 71 7.15 1.05 10.15
C ILE A 71 8.36 0.41 10.84
N VAL A 72 9.54 1.02 10.74
CA VAL A 72 10.79 0.43 11.27
C VAL A 72 10.89 0.51 12.80
N ASN A 73 10.18 1.45 13.41
CA ASN A 73 10.21 1.68 14.85
C ASN A 73 9.08 0.96 15.62
N GLU A 74 8.25 0.18 14.92
CA GLU A 74 7.25 -0.74 15.50
C GLU A 74 7.88 -2.13 15.79
#